data_AF-A0A2I3S197-F1
#
_entry.id   AF-A0A2I3S197-F1
#
_cell.length_a   1.000
_cell.length_b   1.000
_cell.length_c   1.000
_cell.angle_alpha   90.00
_cell.angle_beta   90.00
_cell.angle_gamma   90.00
#
_symmetry.space_group_name_H-M   'P 1'
#
loop_
_entity.id
_entity.type
_entity.pdbx_description
1 polymer ?
#
loop_
_entity_poly.entity_id
_entity_poly.type
_entity_poly.pdbx_seq_one_letter_code
_entity_poly.pdbx_strand_id
1 'polypeptide(L)' 'MAPEENAGTKLLLQSFERRFLAARTLRSFPWQAVIVLLTGTQLPSPILKSQRPQARG' A
#
# COMPACT_ATOMS: atom_id res chain seq x y z
N MET A 1 22.11 -15.55 -19.31
CA MET A 1 21.14 -15.42 -18.20
C MET A 1 20.54 -16.80 -17.94
N ALA A 2 20.60 -17.30 -16.71
CA ALA A 2 20.18 -18.67 -16.40
C ALA A 2 18.65 -18.78 -16.30
N PRO A 3 18.02 -19.79 -16.93
CA PRO A 3 16.57 -19.98 -16.91
C PRO A 3 16.00 -20.28 -15.50
N GLU A 4 16.82 -20.87 -14.63
CA GLU A 4 16.47 -21.23 -13.24
C GLU A 4 16.13 -20.00 -12.36
N GLU A 5 16.89 -18.91 -12.51
CA GLU A 5 16.69 -17.66 -11.77
C GLU A 5 15.38 -16.97 -12.20
N ASN A 6 15.02 -17.11 -13.48
CA ASN A 6 13.78 -16.57 -14.01
C ASN A 6 12.53 -17.36 -13.55
N ALA A 7 12.65 -18.67 -13.33
CA ALA A 7 11.55 -19.49 -12.84
C ALA A 7 11.17 -19.13 -11.39
N GLY A 8 12.17 -18.98 -10.51
CA GLY A 8 11.95 -18.53 -9.13
C GLY A 8 11.36 -17.12 -9.06
N THR A 9 11.87 -16.20 -9.88
CA THR A 9 11.37 -14.82 -9.95
C THR A 9 9.93 -14.74 -10.47
N LYS A 10 9.57 -15.57 -11.46
CA LYS A 10 8.19 -15.67 -11.98
C LYS A 10 7.22 -16.19 -10.91
N LEU A 11 7.61 -17.21 -10.13
CA LEU A 11 6.77 -17.73 -9.04
C LEU A 11 6.57 -16.69 -7.92
N LEU A 12 7.61 -15.91 -7.63
CA LEU A 12 7.54 -14.83 -6.66
C LEU A 12 6.58 -13.72 -7.12
N LEU A 13 6.70 -13.30 -8.38
CA LEU A 13 5.83 -12.31 -9.00
C LEU A 13 4.37 -12.79 -9.03
N GLN A 14 4.14 -14.04 -9.44
CA GLN A 14 2.80 -14.63 -9.47
C GLN A 14 2.18 -14.72 -8.06
N SER A 15 2.99 -15.06 -7.05
CA SER A 15 2.55 -15.07 -5.65
C SER A 15 2.24 -13.66 -5.14
N PHE A 16 3.04 -12.67 -5.53
CA PHE A 16 2.81 -11.27 -5.22
C PHE A 16 1.51 -10.77 -5.83
N GLU A 17 1.27 -10.99 -7.12
CA GLU A 17 0.04 -10.60 -7.80
C GLU A 17 -1.20 -11.22 -7.14
N ARG A 18 -1.16 -12.53 -6.84
CA ARG A 18 -2.26 -13.20 -6.13
C ARG A 18 -2.56 -12.55 -4.78
N ARG A 19 -1.52 -12.30 -3.98
CA ARG A 19 -1.68 -11.70 -2.65
C ARG A 19 -2.09 -10.23 -2.73
N PHE A 20 -1.58 -9.50 -3.71
CA PHE A 20 -1.93 -8.11 -3.96
C PHE A 20 -3.39 -7.97 -4.41
N LEU A 21 -3.86 -8.82 -5.34
CA LEU A 21 -5.25 -8.84 -5.79
C LEU A 21 -6.20 -9.26 -4.67
N ALA A 22 -5.83 -10.26 -3.85
CA ALA A 22 -6.62 -10.68 -2.71
C ALA A 22 -6.67 -9.59 -1.63
N ALA A 23 -5.55 -8.89 -1.40
CA ALA A 23 -5.51 -7.76 -0.49
C ALA A 23 -6.31 -6.58 -1.05
N ARG A 24 -6.33 -6.34 -2.37
CA ARG A 24 -7.02 -5.22 -3.06
C ARG A 24 -8.46 -5.02 -2.65
N THR A 25 -9.16 -6.11 -2.33
CA THR A 25 -10.57 -6.08 -1.90
C THR A 25 -10.74 -5.78 -0.40
N LEU A 26 -9.66 -5.85 0.38
CA LEU A 26 -9.64 -5.52 1.80
C LEU A 26 -9.61 -4.01 1.98
N ARG A 27 -10.76 -3.47 2.42
CA ARG A 27 -10.94 -2.05 2.74
C ARG A 27 -10.09 -1.58 3.93
N SER A 28 -9.72 -2.49 4.84
CA SER A 28 -8.83 -2.21 5.97
C SER A 28 -7.34 -2.36 5.64
N PHE A 29 -7.00 -2.73 4.40
CA PHE A 29 -5.59 -2.84 4.01
C PHE A 29 -4.97 -1.43 3.91
N PRO A 30 -3.73 -1.23 4.36
CA PRO A 30 -3.11 0.09 4.42
C PRO A 30 -2.61 0.52 3.02
N TRP A 31 -3.55 0.73 2.08
CA TRP A 31 -3.27 1.18 0.71
C TRP A 31 -2.39 2.42 0.65
N GLN A 32 -2.55 3.29 1.64
CA GLN A 32 -1.76 4.50 1.78
C GLN A 32 -0.26 4.20 1.89
N ALA A 33 0.14 3.19 2.67
CA ALA A 33 1.55 2.80 2.81
C ALA A 33 2.12 2.26 1.48
N VAL A 34 1.29 1.52 0.73
CA VAL A 34 1.66 0.99 -0.58
C VAL A 34 1.82 2.11 -1.61
N ILE A 35 0.90 3.09 -1.61
CA ILE A 35 0.99 4.26 -2.49
C ILE A 35 2.29 5.01 -2.21
N VAL A 36 2.60 5.33 -0.95
CA VAL A 36 3.86 6.01 -0.58
C VAL A 36 5.09 5.27 -1.06
N LEU A 37 5.12 3.94 -0.88
CA LEU A 37 6.24 3.12 -1.29
C LEU A 37 6.44 3.12 -2.82
N LEU A 38 5.35 3.14 -3.58
CA LEU A 38 5.36 3.10 -5.05
C LEU A 38 5.62 4.47 -5.68
N THR A 39 5.05 5.53 -5.12
CA THR A 39 5.14 6.88 -5.67
C THR A 39 6.31 7.67 -5.08
N GLY A 40 6.96 7.17 -4.03
CA GLY A 40 8.03 7.88 -3.30
C GLY A 40 7.56 9.17 -2.61
N THR A 41 6.27 9.51 -2.75
CA THR A 41 5.66 10.67 -2.14
C THR A 41 5.11 10.24 -0.79
N GLN A 42 5.78 10.67 0.28
CA GLN A 42 5.27 10.57 1.64
C GLN A 42 3.83 11.09 1.68
N LEU A 43 2.90 10.25 2.14
CA LEU A 43 1.49 10.60 2.24
C LEU A 43 1.41 11.87 3.08
N PRO A 44 0.68 12.93 2.66
CA PRO A 44 0.40 14.02 3.58
C PRO A 44 -0.25 13.39 4.81
N SER A 45 0.37 13.61 5.98
CA SER A 45 -0.10 13.08 7.26
C SER A 45 -1.61 13.25 7.30
N PRO A 46 -2.40 12.21 7.66
CA PRO A 46 -3.83 12.40 7.85
C PRO A 46 -3.94 13.49 8.89
N ILE A 47 -4.40 14.65 8.43
CA ILE A 47 -4.47 15.82 9.27
C ILE A 47 -5.40 15.39 10.39
N LEU A 48 -4.86 15.33 11.60
CA LEU A 48 -5.60 15.26 12.84
C LEU A 48 -6.38 16.58 12.97
N LYS A 49 -7.35 16.79 12.07
CA LYS A 49 -8.36 17.84 12.08
C LYS A 49 -9.58 17.29 12.83
N SER A 50 -9.28 16.66 13.97
CA SER A 50 -10.17 16.48 15.10
C SER A 50 -9.26 17.01 16.23
N GLN A 51 -9.47 18.17 16.84
CA GLN A 51 -10.68 18.91 17.13
C GLN A 51 -10.25 20.37 17.32
N ARG A 52 -10.82 21.34 16.58
CA ARG A 52 -11.02 22.66 17.21
C ARG A 52 -12.38 22.59 17.88
N PRO A 53 -12.48 22.83 19.20
CA PRO A 53 -13.77 22.95 19.84
C PRO A 53 -14.50 24.13 19.22
N GLN A 54 -15.74 23.91 18.80
CA GLN A 54 -16.74 24.97 18.70
C GLN A 54 -16.93 25.56 20.11
N ALA A 55 -16.19 26.63 20.40
CA ALA A 55 -16.31 27.49 21.57
C ALA A 55 -15.76 28.86 21.12
N ARG A 56 -16.39 30.01 21.32
CA ARG A 56 -17.45 30.42 22.24
C ARG A 56 -17.77 31.88 21.87
N GLY A 57 -19.02 32.32 22.02
CA GLY A 57 -19.40 33.73 22.25
C GLY A 57 -19.61 34.57 21.01
#